data_AF-A0A3Q9F8K5-F1
#
_entry.id   AF-A0A3Q9F8K5-F1
#
_cell.length_a   1.000
_cell.length_b   1.000
_cell.length_c   1.000
_cell.angle_alpha   90.00
_cell.angle_beta   90.00
_cell.angle_gamma   90.00
#
_symmetry.space_group_name_H-M   'P 1'
#
loop_
_entity.id
_entity.type
_entity.pdbx_description
1 polymer ?
#
loop_
_entity_poly.entity_id
_entity_poly.type
_entity_poly.pdbx_seq_one_letter_code
_entity_poly.pdbx_strand_id
1 'polypeptide(L)'
;MAATRSRIRRTRSAIRRRCINEYRGAGRRNGVIDMNRDVIFRGIADALGLAVDEDFGAAGRYAPLVRCDNQIFVSGQIPKLNGEIAVRGLIGSDVSVGSGRRGAMICAARCIALLQRSLGTLDRVRAVPRIGVYMQSDPAFEKQSAVADGASEVVYSVFGEAGAHARTSLSAFRLPRYAAVEVELVAFVWEDSGEGRGHGEG
;
A
#
# COMPACT_ATOMS: atom_id res chain seq x y z
N MET A 1 7.02 53.35 11.31
CA MET A 1 7.84 52.12 11.24
C MET A 1 6.95 50.89 11.44
N ALA A 2 6.08 50.58 10.47
CA ALA A 2 5.14 49.45 10.57
C ALA A 2 4.87 48.88 9.18
N ALA A 3 5.78 48.06 8.64
CA ALA A 3 5.56 47.36 7.37
C ALA A 3 6.54 46.18 7.18
N THR A 4 6.51 45.16 8.05
CA THR A 4 7.29 43.92 7.77
C THR A 4 6.69 42.62 8.31
N ARG A 5 5.48 42.61 8.89
CA ARG A 5 4.88 41.38 9.47
C ARG A 5 3.73 40.76 8.66
N SER A 6 3.49 41.19 7.42
CA SER A 6 2.33 40.76 6.63
C SER A 6 2.59 39.67 5.56
N ARG A 7 3.84 39.23 5.33
CA ARG A 7 4.18 38.34 4.20
C ARG A 7 4.32 36.84 4.49
N ILE A 8 4.07 36.37 5.72
CA ILE A 8 4.22 34.94 6.07
C ILE A 8 2.88 34.15 6.02
N ARG A 9 1.73 34.81 5.80
CA ARG A 9 0.40 34.16 5.82
C ARG A 9 -0.20 33.76 4.46
N ARG A 10 0.52 33.89 3.33
CA ARG A 10 -0.07 33.66 1.98
C ARG A 10 0.48 32.49 1.15
N THR A 11 1.29 31.60 1.70
CA THR A 11 1.87 30.46 0.93
C THR A 11 1.44 29.06 1.39
N ARG A 12 0.53 28.92 2.35
CA ARG A 12 -0.04 27.59 2.71
C ARG A 12 -1.12 27.07 1.75
N SER A 13 -1.70 27.94 0.92
CA SER A 13 -2.80 27.57 0.02
C SER A 13 -2.35 27.00 -1.33
N ALA A 14 -1.14 27.29 -1.79
CA ALA A 14 -0.73 27.01 -3.17
C ALA A 14 -0.02 25.66 -3.39
N ILE A 15 0.45 25.00 -2.34
CA ILE A 15 1.19 23.71 -2.45
C ILE A 15 0.24 22.50 -2.53
N ARG A 16 -1.08 22.68 -2.26
CA ARG A 16 -2.09 21.60 -2.24
C ARG A 16 -2.42 20.95 -3.61
N ARG A 17 -1.75 21.28 -4.73
CA ARG A 17 -2.21 20.88 -6.08
C ARG A 17 -1.21 20.19 -7.02
N ARG A 18 0.03 19.85 -6.62
CA ARG A 18 1.05 19.38 -7.59
C ARG A 18 1.74 18.05 -7.29
N CYS A 19 0.96 17.05 -6.88
CA CYS A 19 1.29 15.64 -7.16
C CYS A 19 0.11 14.91 -7.83
N ILE A 20 -0.73 15.67 -8.53
CA ILE A 20 -1.92 15.18 -9.21
C ILE A 20 -1.50 14.84 -10.63
N ASN A 21 -1.33 13.55 -10.91
CA ASN A 21 -1.65 13.02 -12.24
C ASN A 21 -3.09 13.48 -12.53
N GLU A 22 -3.34 14.18 -13.65
CA GLU A 22 -4.57 14.92 -13.94
C GLU A 22 -5.86 14.09 -13.75
N TYR A 23 -6.34 14.04 -12.51
CA TYR A 23 -7.59 13.42 -12.10
C TYR A 23 -8.73 14.36 -12.49
N ARG A 24 -9.30 14.14 -13.68
CA ARG A 24 -10.57 14.74 -14.08
C ARG A 24 -11.73 13.97 -13.43
N GLY A 25 -12.17 14.49 -12.29
CA GLY A 25 -13.50 14.39 -11.69
C GLY A 25 -14.32 13.11 -11.87
N ALA A 26 -14.42 12.31 -10.82
CA ALA A 26 -15.63 11.53 -10.56
C ALA A 26 -16.58 12.40 -9.72
N GLY A 27 -17.55 13.03 -10.40
CA GLY A 27 -18.76 13.53 -9.73
C GLY A 27 -19.44 12.37 -9.01
N ARG A 28 -20.08 12.67 -7.86
CA ARG A 28 -20.99 11.76 -7.16
C ARG A 28 -22.00 11.19 -8.18
N ARG A 29 -21.78 9.96 -8.62
CA ARG A 29 -22.78 9.21 -9.40
C ARG A 29 -23.63 8.44 -8.41
N ASN A 30 -24.87 8.88 -8.26
CA ASN A 30 -25.93 8.07 -7.68
C ASN A 30 -26.07 6.78 -8.51
N GLY A 31 -26.10 5.63 -7.84
CA GLY A 31 -26.63 4.38 -8.42
C GLY A 31 -25.63 3.38 -9.00
N VAL A 32 -24.43 3.25 -8.45
CA VAL A 32 -23.60 2.05 -8.67
C VAL A 32 -23.47 1.35 -7.33
N ILE A 33 -23.64 0.03 -7.31
CA ILE A 33 -23.32 -0.80 -6.14
C ILE A 33 -21.85 -0.52 -5.82
N ASP A 34 -21.59 0.32 -4.83
CA ASP A 34 -20.25 0.55 -4.31
C ASP A 34 -19.87 -0.77 -3.63
N MET A 35 -19.23 -1.67 -4.37
CA MET A 35 -18.68 -2.88 -3.76
C MET A 35 -17.63 -2.42 -2.78
N ASN A 36 -18.00 -2.45 -1.51
CA ASN A 36 -17.18 -2.06 -0.37
C ASN A 36 -15.79 -2.70 -0.54
N ARG A 37 -14.74 -1.87 -0.57
CA ARG A 37 -13.34 -2.32 -0.76
C ARG A 37 -12.94 -3.35 0.28
N ASP A 38 -13.51 -3.27 1.48
CA ASP A 38 -13.30 -4.23 2.55
C ASP A 38 -13.85 -5.63 2.19
N VAL A 39 -14.96 -5.71 1.45
CA VAL A 39 -15.54 -6.99 0.99
C VAL A 39 -14.69 -7.60 -0.13
N ILE A 40 -14.26 -6.79 -1.10
CA ILE A 40 -13.37 -7.25 -2.17
C ILE A 40 -12.07 -7.78 -1.56
N PHE A 41 -11.48 -7.00 -0.65
CA PHE A 41 -10.26 -7.40 0.03
C PHE A 41 -10.45 -8.69 0.83
N ARG A 42 -11.57 -8.86 1.55
CA ARG A 42 -11.86 -10.10 2.28
C ARG A 42 -11.89 -11.32 1.37
N GLY A 43 -12.56 -11.23 0.21
CA GLY A 43 -12.57 -12.34 -0.76
C GLY A 43 -11.17 -12.69 -1.30
N ILE A 44 -10.31 -11.68 -1.51
CA ILE A 44 -8.90 -11.89 -1.91
C ILE A 44 -8.10 -12.54 -0.77
N ALA A 45 -8.27 -12.06 0.47
CA ALA A 45 -7.60 -12.60 1.63
C ALA A 45 -7.95 -14.07 1.85
N ASP A 46 -9.24 -14.41 1.75
CA ASP A 46 -9.75 -15.79 1.85
C ASP A 46 -9.15 -16.69 0.76
N ALA A 47 -9.13 -16.24 -0.50
CA ALA A 47 -8.54 -16.98 -1.61
C ALA A 47 -7.02 -17.22 -1.46
N LEU A 48 -6.34 -16.33 -0.74
CA LEU A 48 -4.92 -16.45 -0.45
C LEU A 48 -4.63 -17.25 0.84
N GLY A 49 -5.65 -17.51 1.66
CA GLY A 49 -5.53 -18.12 2.98
C GLY A 49 -4.91 -17.18 4.02
N LEU A 50 -5.06 -15.85 3.82
CA LEU A 50 -4.57 -14.82 4.73
C LEU A 50 -5.62 -14.51 5.79
N ALA A 51 -5.29 -14.77 7.06
CA ALA A 51 -6.07 -14.28 8.18
C ALA A 51 -5.88 -12.76 8.33
N VAL A 52 -6.94 -11.98 8.12
CA VAL A 52 -6.90 -10.50 8.18
C VAL A 52 -6.62 -9.95 9.58
N ASP A 53 -6.78 -10.79 10.60
CA ASP A 53 -6.48 -10.54 12.00
C ASP A 53 -5.14 -11.15 12.47
N GLU A 54 -4.34 -11.71 11.55
CA GLU A 54 -3.01 -12.24 11.87
C GLU A 54 -2.13 -11.17 12.55
N ASP A 55 -1.17 -11.61 13.37
CA ASP A 55 -0.13 -10.72 13.86
C ASP A 55 0.81 -10.28 12.72
N PHE A 56 0.59 -9.06 12.24
CA PHE A 56 1.45 -8.32 11.32
C PHE A 56 2.58 -7.55 12.03
N GLY A 57 2.85 -7.86 13.31
CA GLY A 57 3.83 -7.20 14.16
C GLY A 57 5.24 -7.11 13.55
N ALA A 58 5.97 -6.07 13.96
CA ALA A 58 7.33 -5.84 13.49
C ALA A 58 8.29 -6.92 13.99
N ALA A 59 9.23 -7.35 13.13
CA ALA A 59 10.25 -8.33 13.49
C ALA A 59 11.42 -7.72 14.29
N GLY A 60 11.31 -6.46 14.73
CA GLY A 60 12.36 -5.70 15.41
C GLY A 60 11.89 -4.33 15.90
N ARG A 61 12.83 -3.41 16.17
CA ARG A 61 12.53 -2.04 16.63
C ARG A 61 12.20 -1.09 15.47
N TYR A 62 11.11 -1.37 14.76
CA TYR A 62 10.52 -0.51 13.74
C TYR A 62 8.99 -0.69 13.75
N ALA A 63 8.24 0.22 13.15
CA ALA A 63 6.79 0.10 13.07
C ALA A 63 6.37 -0.67 11.80
N PRO A 64 5.30 -1.49 11.84
CA PRO A 64 4.77 -2.12 10.63
C PRO A 64 4.21 -1.10 9.64
N LEU A 65 3.81 0.08 10.15
CA LEU A 65 3.24 1.17 9.40
C LEU A 65 3.50 2.49 10.14
N VAL A 66 3.80 3.57 9.41
CA VAL A 66 3.88 4.94 9.94
C VAL A 66 2.97 5.85 9.14
N ARG A 67 2.21 6.71 9.83
CA ARG A 67 1.42 7.79 9.20
C ARG A 67 2.13 9.12 9.38
N CYS A 68 2.33 9.85 8.29
CA CYS A 68 2.79 11.24 8.28
C CYS A 68 1.78 12.08 7.49
N ASP A 69 1.04 12.94 8.18
CA ASP A 69 -0.10 13.69 7.63
C ASP A 69 -1.12 12.76 6.92
N ASN A 70 -1.28 12.93 5.61
CA ASN A 70 -2.18 12.17 4.77
C ASN A 70 -1.50 10.99 4.06
N GLN A 71 -0.25 10.67 4.42
CA GLN A 71 0.52 9.58 3.83
C GLN A 71 0.75 8.49 4.85
N ILE A 72 0.66 7.24 4.40
CA ILE A 72 0.93 6.06 5.17
C ILE A 72 2.02 5.27 4.45
N PHE A 73 3.06 4.93 5.18
CA PHE A 73 4.18 4.12 4.74
C PHE A 73 4.07 2.76 5.41
N VAL A 74 3.87 1.71 4.62
CA VAL A 74 3.80 0.32 5.10
C VAL A 74 5.18 -0.30 4.94
N SER A 75 5.74 -0.82 6.05
CA SER A 75 7.01 -1.54 6.05
C SER A 75 6.90 -2.82 5.21
N GLY A 76 8.03 -3.25 4.64
CA GLY A 76 8.10 -4.44 3.80
C GLY A 76 7.43 -5.68 4.40
N GLN A 77 6.53 -6.28 3.63
CA GLN A 77 5.81 -7.49 3.96
C GLN A 77 6.33 -8.66 3.13
N ILE A 78 6.70 -9.74 3.81
CA ILE A 78 7.08 -11.04 3.22
C ILE A 78 5.84 -11.95 3.14
N PRO A 79 5.82 -13.03 2.32
CA PRO A 79 4.62 -13.83 2.05
C PRO A 79 4.36 -14.81 3.19
N LYS A 80 4.06 -14.28 4.38
CA LYS A 80 3.76 -15.04 5.58
C LYS A 80 2.25 -15.31 5.66
N LEU A 81 1.89 -16.57 5.92
CA LEU A 81 0.53 -17.01 6.21
C LEU A 81 0.57 -17.87 7.47
N ASN A 82 -0.28 -17.58 8.45
CA ASN A 82 -0.44 -18.40 9.66
C ASN A 82 0.89 -18.68 10.38
N GLY A 83 1.76 -17.67 10.52
CA GLY A 83 3.06 -17.86 11.17
C GLY A 83 4.21 -18.24 10.24
N GLU A 84 3.94 -18.81 9.07
CA GLU A 84 4.94 -19.47 8.21
C GLU A 84 5.19 -18.73 6.89
N ILE A 85 6.39 -18.86 6.33
CA ILE A 85 6.74 -18.27 5.02
C ILE A 85 6.18 -19.17 3.91
N ALA A 86 5.06 -18.77 3.32
CA ALA A 86 4.33 -19.53 2.32
C ALA A 86 5.08 -19.68 0.99
N VAL A 87 5.95 -18.72 0.64
CA VAL A 87 6.81 -18.79 -0.53
C VAL A 87 8.24 -18.40 -0.15
N ARG A 88 9.10 -19.40 -0.04
CA ARG A 88 10.49 -19.30 0.40
C ARG A 88 11.39 -19.87 -0.69
N GLY A 89 12.51 -19.22 -0.99
CA GLY A 89 13.45 -19.72 -1.99
C GLY A 89 13.85 -18.71 -3.06
N LEU A 90 14.63 -19.20 -4.02
CA LEU A 90 15.14 -18.43 -5.15
C LEU A 90 14.22 -18.53 -6.37
N ILE A 91 13.62 -17.41 -6.79
CA ILE A 91 12.76 -17.37 -7.99
C ILE A 91 13.59 -17.61 -9.26
N GLY A 92 13.11 -18.49 -10.13
CA GLY A 92 13.84 -18.94 -11.32
C GLY A 92 14.71 -20.17 -11.08
N SER A 93 14.83 -20.63 -9.83
CA SER A 93 15.52 -21.86 -9.44
C SER A 93 14.59 -22.72 -8.57
N ASP A 94 14.57 -22.51 -7.25
CA ASP A 94 13.69 -23.21 -6.30
C ASP A 94 12.20 -22.87 -6.49
N VAL A 95 11.92 -21.63 -6.91
CA VAL A 95 10.57 -21.05 -6.95
C VAL A 95 10.20 -20.68 -8.38
N SER A 96 9.06 -21.21 -8.86
CA SER A 96 8.53 -20.86 -10.18
C SER A 96 8.05 -19.39 -10.23
N VAL A 97 7.93 -18.82 -11.44
CA VAL A 97 7.34 -17.48 -11.63
C VAL A 97 5.93 -17.40 -11.06
N GLY A 98 5.10 -18.44 -11.26
CA GLY A 98 3.74 -18.49 -10.72
C GLY A 98 3.69 -18.51 -9.19
N SER A 99 4.57 -19.30 -8.57
CA SER A 99 4.73 -19.34 -7.11
C SER A 99 5.24 -18.01 -6.56
N GLY A 100 6.22 -17.39 -7.23
CA GLY A 100 6.72 -16.05 -6.89
C GLY A 100 5.61 -15.00 -6.98
N ARG A 101 4.81 -15.03 -8.05
CA ARG A 101 3.66 -14.15 -8.24
C ARG A 101 2.63 -14.31 -7.13
N ARG A 102 2.29 -15.54 -6.74
CA ARG A 102 1.45 -15.82 -5.57
C ARG A 102 2.06 -15.23 -4.30
N GLY A 103 3.39 -15.33 -4.13
CA GLY A 103 4.12 -14.67 -3.05
C GLY A 103 3.93 -13.16 -3.05
N ALA A 104 4.04 -12.50 -4.21
CA ALA A 104 3.80 -11.07 -4.35
C ALA A 104 2.36 -10.67 -4.01
N MET A 105 1.36 -11.48 -4.39
CA MET A 105 -0.05 -11.28 -4.02
C MET A 105 -0.24 -11.32 -2.50
N ILE A 106 0.35 -12.32 -1.82
CA ILE A 106 0.29 -12.43 -0.36
C ILE A 106 0.93 -11.21 0.29
N CYS A 107 2.13 -10.80 -0.15
CA CYS A 107 2.81 -9.64 0.40
C CYS A 107 1.96 -8.36 0.29
N ALA A 108 1.36 -8.11 -0.90
CA ALA A 108 0.47 -6.97 -1.11
C ALA A 108 -0.80 -7.05 -0.25
N ALA A 109 -1.42 -8.22 -0.15
CA ALA A 109 -2.60 -8.43 0.70
C ALA A 109 -2.28 -8.15 2.18
N ARG A 110 -1.10 -8.53 2.67
CA ARG A 110 -0.63 -8.20 4.02
C ARG A 110 -0.45 -6.69 4.22
N CYS A 111 0.07 -5.97 3.22
CA CYS A 111 0.11 -4.50 3.27
C CYS A 111 -1.29 -3.89 3.40
N ILE A 112 -2.26 -4.40 2.64
CA ILE A 112 -3.65 -3.92 2.66
C ILE A 112 -4.33 -4.28 3.99
N ALA A 113 -4.07 -5.45 4.58
CA ALA A 113 -4.56 -5.81 5.90
C ALA A 113 -4.11 -4.81 6.98
N LEU A 114 -2.83 -4.41 6.94
CA LEU A 114 -2.29 -3.38 7.83
C LEU A 114 -2.98 -2.02 7.65
N LEU A 115 -3.24 -1.61 6.40
CA LEU A 115 -4.01 -0.39 6.11
C LEU A 115 -5.43 -0.49 6.69
N GLN A 116 -6.14 -1.57 6.40
CA GLN A 116 -7.51 -1.80 6.88
C GLN A 116 -7.55 -1.74 8.41
N ARG A 117 -6.65 -2.45 9.08
CA ARG A 117 -6.55 -2.45 10.55
C ARG A 117 -6.25 -1.06 11.11
N SER A 118 -5.37 -0.30 10.46
CA SER A 118 -5.02 1.06 10.91
C SER A 118 -6.11 2.09 10.66
N LEU A 119 -6.95 1.89 9.64
CA LEU A 119 -7.96 2.86 9.20
C LEU A 119 -9.40 2.49 9.59
N GLY A 120 -9.62 1.24 10.02
CA GLY A 120 -10.93 0.64 10.23
C GLY A 120 -11.65 0.22 8.94
N THR A 121 -11.39 0.91 7.83
CA THR A 121 -11.94 0.62 6.50
C THR A 121 -10.99 1.09 5.40
N LEU A 122 -10.95 0.35 4.29
CA LEU A 122 -10.17 0.67 3.09
C LEU A 122 -10.76 1.83 2.26
N ASP A 123 -11.98 2.27 2.56
CA ASP A 123 -12.61 3.42 1.88
C ASP A 123 -11.92 4.76 2.25
N ARG A 124 -11.17 4.79 3.36
CA ARG A 124 -10.33 5.94 3.74
C ARG A 124 -9.09 6.11 2.87
N VAL A 125 -8.72 5.10 2.08
CA VAL A 125 -7.58 5.19 1.16
C VAL A 125 -7.98 6.02 -0.06
N ARG A 126 -7.28 7.14 -0.26
CA ARG A 126 -7.45 8.01 -1.41
C ARG A 126 -6.73 7.48 -2.65
N ALA A 127 -5.49 7.00 -2.47
CA ALA A 127 -4.67 6.47 -3.56
C ALA A 127 -3.54 5.60 -3.03
N VAL A 128 -3.03 4.69 -3.85
CA VAL A 128 -1.78 3.95 -3.62
C VAL A 128 -0.80 4.39 -4.70
N PRO A 129 -0.04 5.48 -4.53
CA PRO A 129 0.80 6.01 -5.61
C PRO A 129 2.04 5.16 -5.92
N ARG A 130 2.48 4.31 -4.99
CA ARG A 130 3.74 3.57 -5.13
C ARG A 130 3.70 2.22 -4.42
N ILE A 131 4.22 1.21 -5.11
CA ILE A 131 4.64 -0.06 -4.49
C ILE A 131 6.10 -0.38 -4.85
N GLY A 132 6.82 -0.97 -3.90
CA GLY A 132 8.12 -1.59 -4.14
C GLY A 132 7.98 -3.11 -4.05
N VAL A 133 8.49 -3.84 -5.03
CA VAL A 133 8.46 -5.30 -5.07
C VAL A 133 9.90 -5.81 -5.20
N TYR A 134 10.36 -6.47 -4.15
CA TYR A 134 11.71 -7.02 -4.06
C TYR A 134 11.63 -8.54 -4.15
N MET A 135 12.50 -9.15 -4.96
CA MET A 135 12.47 -10.59 -5.22
C MET A 135 13.81 -11.19 -4.86
N GLN A 136 13.81 -12.32 -4.17
CA GLN A 136 15.00 -13.15 -4.15
C GLN A 136 14.97 -14.05 -5.37
N SER A 137 15.79 -13.77 -6.38
CA SER A 137 15.79 -14.50 -7.65
C SER A 137 17.17 -14.94 -8.08
N ASP A 138 17.20 -15.94 -8.95
CA ASP A 138 18.40 -16.41 -9.63
C ASP A 138 19.10 -15.24 -10.36
N PRO A 139 20.45 -15.20 -10.43
CA PRO A 139 21.17 -14.14 -11.13
C PRO A 139 20.78 -13.98 -12.60
N ALA A 140 20.34 -15.04 -13.27
CA ALA A 140 19.89 -15.01 -14.66
C ALA A 140 18.37 -14.75 -14.81
N PHE A 141 17.67 -14.44 -13.71
CA PHE A 141 16.24 -14.21 -13.75
C PHE A 141 15.90 -12.81 -14.29
N GLU A 142 15.05 -12.77 -15.33
CA GLU A 142 14.68 -11.52 -16.03
C GLU A 142 13.15 -11.27 -16.06
N LYS A 143 12.38 -12.05 -15.28
CA LYS A 143 10.90 -12.00 -15.27
C LYS A 143 10.35 -11.31 -14.03
N GLN A 144 11.05 -10.30 -13.50
CA GLN A 144 10.65 -9.55 -12.30
C GLN A 144 9.26 -8.95 -12.47
N SER A 145 8.99 -8.32 -13.61
CA SER A 145 7.68 -7.71 -13.89
C SER A 145 6.54 -8.72 -13.76
N ALA A 146 6.67 -9.94 -14.29
CA ALA A 146 5.64 -10.96 -14.24
C ALA A 146 5.31 -11.44 -12.81
N VAL A 147 6.32 -11.46 -11.93
CA VAL A 147 6.14 -11.73 -10.50
C VAL A 147 5.47 -10.54 -9.80
N ALA A 148 5.97 -9.33 -10.04
CA ALA A 148 5.46 -8.10 -9.43
C ALA A 148 4.01 -7.78 -9.82
N ASP A 149 3.57 -8.22 -10.99
CA ASP A 149 2.18 -8.10 -11.44
C ASP A 149 1.20 -8.75 -10.45
N GLY A 150 1.60 -9.78 -9.70
CA GLY A 150 0.76 -10.34 -8.63
C GLY A 150 0.45 -9.34 -7.52
N ALA A 151 1.44 -8.54 -7.10
CA ALA A 151 1.19 -7.46 -6.14
C ALA A 151 0.31 -6.36 -6.76
N SER A 152 0.60 -5.97 -8.00
CA SER A 152 -0.17 -4.94 -8.71
C SER A 152 -1.63 -5.31 -8.88
N GLU A 153 -1.93 -6.57 -9.19
CA GLU A 153 -3.29 -7.07 -9.34
C GLU A 153 -4.09 -6.99 -8.06
N VAL A 154 -3.51 -7.40 -6.93
CA VAL A 154 -4.19 -7.31 -5.62
C VAL A 154 -4.52 -5.85 -5.28
N VAL A 155 -3.56 -4.95 -5.45
CA VAL A 155 -3.76 -3.51 -5.19
C VAL A 155 -4.85 -2.93 -6.10
N TYR A 156 -4.80 -3.21 -7.40
CA TYR A 156 -5.79 -2.70 -8.34
C TYR A 156 -7.18 -3.32 -8.13
N SER A 157 -7.26 -4.61 -7.80
CA SER A 157 -8.53 -5.30 -7.54
C SER A 157 -9.27 -4.67 -6.36
N VAL A 158 -8.54 -4.30 -5.30
CA VAL A 158 -9.12 -3.67 -4.10
C VAL A 158 -9.49 -2.21 -4.32
N PHE A 159 -8.60 -1.42 -4.95
CA PHE A 159 -8.75 0.04 -5.00
C PHE A 159 -9.21 0.60 -6.35
N GLY A 160 -9.31 -0.23 -7.40
CA GLY A 160 -9.57 0.20 -8.77
C GLY A 160 -8.57 1.26 -9.23
N GLU A 161 -9.08 2.35 -9.80
CA GLU A 161 -8.27 3.51 -10.23
C GLU A 161 -7.44 4.13 -9.09
N ALA A 162 -7.93 4.09 -7.84
CA ALA A 162 -7.14 4.56 -6.70
C ALA A 162 -5.93 3.65 -6.40
N GLY A 163 -5.94 2.42 -6.93
CA GLY A 163 -4.84 1.48 -6.87
C GLY A 163 -3.84 1.60 -8.03
N ALA A 164 -4.02 2.53 -8.98
CA ALA A 164 -3.04 2.75 -10.03
C ALA A 164 -1.75 3.38 -9.45
N HIS A 165 -0.62 2.68 -9.62
CA HIS A 165 0.62 2.99 -8.91
C HIS A 165 1.84 3.04 -9.82
N ALA A 166 2.82 3.86 -9.45
CA ALA A 166 4.20 3.65 -9.89
C ALA A 166 4.77 2.40 -9.19
N ARG A 167 5.68 1.70 -9.87
CA ARG A 167 6.25 0.45 -9.37
C ARG A 167 7.77 0.42 -9.53
N THR A 168 8.45 -0.11 -8.53
CA THR A 168 9.83 -0.62 -8.67
C THR A 168 9.80 -2.13 -8.45
N SER A 169 10.39 -2.89 -9.35
CA SER A 169 10.51 -4.35 -9.27
C SER A 169 11.95 -4.76 -9.53
N LEU A 170 12.62 -5.29 -8.52
CA LEU A 170 14.04 -5.64 -8.61
C LEU A 170 14.38 -6.90 -7.83
N SER A 171 15.52 -7.49 -8.17
CA SER A 171 16.06 -8.65 -7.49
C SER A 171 17.03 -8.23 -6.36
N ALA A 172 16.88 -8.84 -5.19
CA ALA A 172 17.79 -8.73 -4.07
C ALA A 172 18.53 -10.06 -3.86
N PHE A 173 19.78 -10.00 -3.41
CA PHE A 173 20.57 -11.20 -3.14
C PHE A 173 19.94 -12.11 -2.07
N ARG A 174 19.42 -11.49 -1.00
CA ARG A 174 18.72 -12.17 0.09
C ARG A 174 17.60 -11.30 0.63
N LEU A 175 16.44 -11.92 0.88
CA LEU A 175 15.35 -11.31 1.64
C LEU A 175 15.26 -11.89 3.05
N PRO A 176 14.63 -11.18 4.00
CA PRO A 176 14.42 -11.66 5.36
C PRO A 176 13.77 -13.05 5.39
N ARG A 177 14.26 -13.92 6.27
CA ARG A 177 13.75 -15.29 6.46
C ARG A 177 13.75 -16.16 5.19
N TYR A 178 14.56 -15.81 4.19
CA TYR A 178 14.62 -16.46 2.87
C TYR A 178 13.28 -16.41 2.11
N ALA A 179 12.45 -15.39 2.36
CA ALA A 179 11.27 -15.13 1.57
C ALA A 179 11.61 -14.97 0.07
N ALA A 180 10.74 -15.45 -0.81
CA ALA A 180 10.94 -15.28 -2.25
C ALA A 180 10.62 -13.85 -2.71
N VAL A 181 9.71 -13.17 -2.03
CA VAL A 181 9.24 -11.81 -2.38
C VAL A 181 9.10 -10.98 -1.10
N GLU A 182 9.27 -9.67 -1.20
CA GLU A 182 8.90 -8.69 -0.19
C GLU A 182 8.24 -7.48 -0.88
N VAL A 183 7.14 -6.98 -0.34
CA VAL A 183 6.42 -5.82 -0.89
C VAL A 183 6.28 -4.72 0.15
N GLU A 184 6.61 -3.49 -0.23
CA GLU A 184 6.27 -2.29 0.52
C GLU A 184 5.25 -1.45 -0.25
N LEU A 185 4.54 -0.57 0.46
CA LEU A 185 3.47 0.22 -0.13
C LEU A 185 3.36 1.59 0.53
N VAL A 186 3.09 2.62 -0.29
CA VAL A 186 2.71 3.96 0.18
C VAL A 186 1.25 4.19 -0.17
N ALA A 187 0.44 4.61 0.81
CA ALA A 187 -0.95 4.98 0.62
C ALA A 187 -1.18 6.44 1.01
N PHE A 188 -1.97 7.15 0.23
CA PHE A 188 -2.57 8.42 0.63
C PHE A 188 -3.95 8.16 1.19
N VAL A 189 -4.30 8.85 2.27
CA VAL A 189 -5.60 8.76 2.92
C VAL A 189 -6.28 10.13 2.94
N TRP A 190 -7.60 10.14 3.10
CA TRP A 190 -8.32 11.37 3.35
C TRP A 190 -7.96 11.93 4.74
N GLU A 191 -7.87 13.25 4.86
CA GLU A 191 -7.78 13.88 6.18
C GLU A 191 -9.09 13.58 6.92
N ASP A 192 -9.00 13.22 8.20
CA ASP A 192 -10.18 13.15 9.04
C ASP A 192 -10.79 14.55 9.05
N SER A 193 -12.01 14.69 8.54
CA SER A 193 -12.73 15.96 8.51
C SER A 193 -12.97 16.39 9.95
N GLY A 194 -12.05 17.18 10.48
CA GLY A 194 -12.10 17.64 11.87
C GLY A 194 -13.42 18.35 12.13
N GLU A 195 -14.18 17.83 13.10
CA GLU A 195 -15.15 18.64 13.84
C GLU A 195 -14.45 19.90 14.37
N GLY A 196 -15.20 21.00 14.35
CA GLY A 196 -14.72 22.37 14.40
C GLY A 196 -13.61 22.67 15.40
N ARG A 197 -12.50 23.22 14.89
CA ARG A 197 -11.71 24.17 15.67
C ARG A 197 -12.52 25.46 15.79
N GLY A 198 -13.49 25.46 16.71
CA GLY A 198 -13.99 26.69 17.31
C GLY A 198 -12.83 27.30 18.10
N HIS A 199 -12.22 28.33 17.56
CA HIS A 199 -11.47 29.30 18.36
C HIS A 199 -12.30 30.57 18.32
N GLY A 200 -12.97 30.80 19.44
CA GLY A 200 -13.75 31.99 19.72
C GLY A 200 -12.88 33.22 19.59
N GLU A 201 -13.51 34.27 19.09
CA GLU A 201 -13.08 35.63 19.28
C GLU A 201 -13.10 35.94 20.79
N GLY A 202 -11.98 36.48 21.27
CA GLY A 202 -11.81 37.09 22.58
C GLY A 202 -10.76 38.18 22.44
#